data_AF-A0A7S7AVZ4-F1
#
_entry.id   AF-A0A7S7AVZ4-F1
#
_cell.length_a   1.000
_cell.length_b   1.000
_cell.length_c   1.000
_cell.angle_alpha   90.00
_cell.angle_beta   90.00
_cell.angle_gamma   90.00
#
_symmetry.space_group_name_H-M   'P 1'
#
loop_
_entity.id
_entity.type
_entity.pdbx_description
1 polymer ?
#
loop_
_entity_poly.entity_id
_entity_poly.type
_entity_poly.pdbx_seq_one_letter_code
_entity_poly.pdbx_strand_id
1 'polypeptide(L)'
;MKRRKRFILAVCISAVLTISIAGCNGNGINSKKDSAVVTPGKSGTDTSPEKPSELLNTVWEVTEYLGQEYPKGGTHLYIYIGPDGHIYDAETKNGGGLKRPDIGGGYSFAAWTLKNGNFVYQNKECSYKVNGDELSVEGKNISFKAKKVVTPTGEQIKNAEE
;
A
#
# COMPACT_ATOMS: atom_id res chain seq x y z
N MET A 1 -5.55 -34.59 34.18
CA MET A 1 -6.92 -34.70 33.61
C MET A 1 -7.40 -33.34 33.13
N LYS A 2 -7.52 -33.13 31.81
CA LYS A 2 -8.67 -32.43 31.19
C LYS A 2 -8.62 -32.67 29.68
N ARG A 3 -9.77 -33.09 29.16
CA ARG A 3 -10.01 -33.72 27.85
C ARG A 3 -10.43 -32.67 26.82
N ARG A 4 -9.96 -32.86 25.58
CA ARG A 4 -10.66 -32.75 24.28
C ARG A 4 -11.17 -31.33 23.90
N LYS A 5 -11.14 -30.90 22.64
CA LYS A 5 -11.76 -31.55 21.47
C LYS A 5 -11.10 -31.07 20.17
N ARG A 6 -10.96 -32.02 19.24
CA ARG A 6 -10.58 -31.83 17.84
C ARG A 6 -11.77 -31.21 17.09
N PHE A 7 -11.52 -30.27 16.19
CA PHE A 7 -12.47 -29.92 15.15
C PHE A 7 -11.90 -30.41 13.81
N ILE A 8 -12.58 -31.41 13.26
CA ILE A 8 -12.52 -31.84 11.87
C ILE A 8 -13.78 -31.26 11.24
N LEU A 9 -13.64 -30.53 10.13
CA LEU A 9 -14.73 -30.22 9.22
C LEU A 9 -14.12 -29.68 7.92
N ALA A 10 -14.62 -29.93 6.72
CA ALA A 10 -15.17 -31.12 6.08
C ALA A 10 -14.99 -30.82 4.58
N VAL A 11 -14.69 -31.85 3.82
CA VAL A 11 -14.58 -31.82 2.36
C VAL A 11 -15.97 -31.54 1.76
N CYS A 12 -16.07 -30.57 0.84
CA CYS A 12 -17.21 -30.45 -0.08
C CYS A 12 -16.73 -30.70 -1.51
N ILE A 13 -17.21 -31.82 -2.05
CA ILE A 13 -17.05 -32.31 -3.41
C ILE A 13 -18.06 -31.60 -4.33
N SER A 14 -17.53 -31.13 -5.45
CA SER A 14 -18.08 -31.01 -6.81
C SER A 14 -19.60 -30.93 -7.03
N ALA A 15 -20.04 -29.89 -7.75
CA ALA A 15 -21.22 -29.96 -8.61
C ALA A 15 -20.88 -29.47 -10.02
N VAL A 16 -21.00 -30.39 -10.96
CA VAL A 16 -21.01 -30.25 -12.42
C VAL A 16 -22.37 -29.66 -12.83
N LEU A 17 -22.40 -28.69 -13.75
CA LEU A 17 -23.51 -28.31 -14.68
C LEU A 17 -23.09 -27.00 -15.38
N THR A 18 -23.21 -26.73 -16.68
CA THR A 18 -23.78 -27.41 -17.86
C THR A 18 -23.21 -26.66 -19.07
N ILE A 19 -22.74 -27.37 -20.10
CA ILE A 19 -22.35 -26.76 -21.37
C ILE A 19 -23.64 -26.49 -22.16
N SER A 20 -24.03 -25.22 -22.31
CA SER A 20 -25.07 -24.86 -23.28
C SER A 20 -24.42 -24.70 -24.65
N ILE A 21 -24.53 -25.74 -25.47
CA ILE A 21 -24.34 -25.65 -26.92
C ILE A 21 -25.70 -25.29 -27.50
N ALA A 22 -25.92 -24.03 -27.88
CA ALA A 22 -26.98 -23.65 -28.79
C ALA A 22 -26.33 -23.38 -30.15
N GLY A 23 -26.66 -24.23 -31.12
CA GLY A 23 -26.16 -24.18 -32.49
C GLY A 23 -26.82 -23.09 -33.34
N CYS A 24 -25.98 -22.55 -34.23
CA CYS A 24 -26.19 -22.18 -35.64
C CYS A 24 -27.50 -21.51 -36.10
N ASN A 25 -27.38 -20.27 -36.58
CA ASN A 25 -27.63 -19.79 -37.96
C ASN A 25 -27.75 -18.25 -37.92
N GLY A 26 -27.17 -17.44 -38.79
CA GLY A 26 -26.35 -17.68 -39.97
C GLY A 26 -25.92 -16.33 -40.57
N ASN A 27 -25.24 -16.43 -41.71
CA ASN A 27 -24.93 -15.37 -42.67
C ASN A 27 -23.79 -14.39 -42.35
N GLY A 28 -22.67 -14.60 -43.05
CA GLY A 28 -21.54 -13.68 -43.09
C GLY A 28 -20.37 -14.27 -43.87
N ILE A 29 -20.58 -14.52 -45.15
CA ILE A 29 -19.55 -14.94 -46.11
C ILE A 29 -18.51 -13.81 -46.21
N ASN A 30 -17.22 -14.12 -46.08
CA ASN A 30 -16.17 -13.83 -47.07
C ASN A 30 -14.73 -14.00 -46.52
N SER A 31 -13.99 -14.86 -47.23
CA SER A 31 -12.58 -14.72 -47.63
C SER A 31 -11.44 -15.29 -46.77
N LYS A 32 -10.85 -16.35 -47.38
CA LYS A 32 -9.43 -16.71 -47.54
C LYS A 32 -8.80 -17.73 -46.55
N LYS A 33 -8.41 -18.85 -47.17
CA LYS A 33 -7.35 -19.82 -46.81
C LYS A 33 -6.12 -19.13 -46.20
N ASP A 34 -5.60 -19.65 -45.09
CA ASP A 34 -4.49 -20.60 -45.13
C ASP A 34 -4.31 -21.32 -43.78
N SER A 35 -3.94 -22.60 -43.84
CA SER A 35 -3.67 -23.46 -42.68
C SER A 35 -2.31 -23.15 -42.06
N ALA A 36 -2.28 -22.87 -40.75
CA ALA A 36 -1.12 -23.15 -39.90
C ALA A 36 -1.54 -23.32 -38.42
N VAL A 37 -1.47 -24.58 -37.97
CA VAL A 37 -1.12 -25.13 -36.65
C VAL A 37 -0.89 -24.15 -35.46
N VAL A 38 -1.71 -24.33 -34.41
CA VAL A 38 -1.47 -24.31 -32.94
C VAL A 38 -0.73 -23.13 -32.28
N THR A 39 -1.43 -22.41 -31.37
CA THR A 39 -1.17 -22.30 -29.90
C THR A 39 -2.20 -21.34 -29.27
N PRO A 40 -2.86 -21.65 -28.12
CA PRO A 40 -3.67 -20.68 -27.39
C PRO A 40 -2.80 -19.85 -26.43
N GLY A 41 -2.84 -18.53 -26.55
CA GLY A 41 -2.23 -17.66 -25.56
C GLY A 41 -2.39 -16.21 -25.90
N LYS A 42 -3.19 -15.48 -25.11
CA LYS A 42 -2.65 -14.60 -24.06
C LYS A 42 -3.80 -13.83 -23.41
N SER A 43 -3.92 -14.04 -22.10
CA SER A 43 -4.66 -13.21 -21.17
C SER A 43 -4.28 -11.74 -21.39
N GLY A 44 -5.21 -10.95 -21.91
CA GLY A 44 -5.17 -9.51 -21.79
C GLY A 44 -5.69 -9.16 -20.40
N THR A 45 -4.78 -8.87 -19.48
CA THR A 45 -5.13 -8.18 -18.24
C THR A 45 -5.48 -6.75 -18.64
N ASP A 46 -6.76 -6.41 -18.66
CA ASP A 46 -7.22 -5.03 -18.72
C ASP A 46 -6.80 -4.33 -17.42
N THR A 47 -5.60 -3.74 -17.40
CA THR A 47 -5.22 -2.82 -16.34
C THR A 47 -5.97 -1.52 -16.57
N SER A 48 -7.15 -1.42 -15.97
CA SER A 48 -7.81 -0.14 -15.73
C SER A 48 -6.81 0.82 -15.05
N PRO A 49 -6.70 2.09 -15.49
CA PRO A 49 -5.83 3.05 -14.83
C PRO A 49 -6.27 3.23 -13.39
N GLU A 50 -5.40 2.87 -12.46
CA GLU A 50 -5.63 3.03 -11.02
C GLU A 50 -5.62 4.54 -10.71
N LYS A 51 -6.70 5.05 -10.12
CA LYS A 51 -6.77 6.46 -9.69
C LYS A 51 -5.64 6.71 -8.68
N PRO A 52 -4.84 7.78 -8.83
CA PRO A 52 -3.79 8.09 -7.86
C PRO A 52 -4.38 8.26 -6.45
N SER A 53 -3.70 7.71 -5.44
CA SER A 53 -4.14 7.84 -4.04
C SER A 53 -4.19 9.30 -3.61
N GLU A 54 -5.22 9.68 -2.86
CA GLU A 54 -5.40 11.03 -2.31
C GLU A 54 -4.35 11.37 -1.23
N LEU A 55 -3.56 10.38 -0.82
CA LEU A 55 -2.41 10.54 0.07
C LEU A 55 -1.14 11.01 -0.65
N LEU A 56 -1.06 10.91 -1.97
CA LEU A 56 0.12 11.37 -2.71
C LEU A 56 0.26 12.90 -2.59
N ASN A 57 1.50 13.37 -2.55
CA ASN A 57 1.86 14.77 -2.39
C ASN A 57 1.34 15.42 -1.09
N THR A 58 1.29 14.66 0.00
CA THR A 58 0.85 15.17 1.31
C THR A 58 1.95 15.06 2.35
N VAL A 59 1.95 16.01 3.30
CA VAL A 59 2.88 16.03 4.43
C VAL A 59 2.11 15.76 5.71
N TRP A 60 2.75 14.98 6.59
CA TRP A 60 2.20 14.60 7.88
C TRP A 60 3.25 14.73 8.97
N GLU A 61 2.84 15.21 10.14
CA GLU A 61 3.63 15.14 11.37
C GLU A 61 3.23 13.86 12.11
N VAL A 62 4.20 13.00 12.42
CA VAL A 62 3.98 11.75 13.13
C VAL A 62 3.67 12.04 14.59
N THR A 63 2.57 11.50 15.09
CA THR A 63 2.10 11.63 16.47
C THR A 63 2.33 10.35 17.27
N GLU A 64 2.47 9.21 16.60
CA GLU A 64 2.80 7.94 17.22
C GLU A 64 3.60 7.06 16.24
N TYR A 65 4.66 6.39 16.69
CA TYR A 65 5.40 5.40 15.91
C TYR A 65 5.78 4.21 16.80
N LEU A 66 5.40 2.99 16.41
CA LEU A 66 5.63 1.76 17.21
C LEU A 66 5.12 1.88 18.66
N GLY A 67 3.98 2.55 18.85
CA GLY A 67 3.38 2.79 20.17
C GLY A 67 4.13 3.82 21.03
N GLN A 68 5.11 4.52 20.47
CA GLN A 68 5.78 5.66 21.11
C GLN A 68 5.14 6.96 20.62
N GLU A 69 4.72 7.81 21.54
CA GLU A 69 4.15 9.12 21.23
C GLU A 69 5.23 10.12 20.77
N TYR A 70 4.85 10.99 19.83
CA TYR A 70 5.63 12.11 19.33
C TYR A 70 4.83 13.42 19.44
N PRO A 71 5.49 14.57 19.65
CA PRO A 71 6.95 14.73 19.76
C PRO A 71 7.54 14.13 21.03
N LYS A 72 8.74 13.54 20.93
CA LYS A 72 9.43 12.88 22.05
C LYS A 72 10.72 13.61 22.38
N GLY A 73 10.83 14.12 23.61
CA GLY A 73 12.01 14.87 24.04
C GLY A 73 12.32 16.07 23.13
N GLY A 74 11.28 16.76 22.64
CA GLY A 74 11.40 17.88 21.69
C GLY A 74 11.74 17.47 20.25
N THR A 75 11.76 16.17 19.94
CA THR A 75 11.93 15.67 18.58
C THR A 75 10.57 15.53 17.91
N HIS A 76 10.36 16.26 16.82
CA HIS A 76 9.21 16.10 15.92
C HIS A 76 9.65 15.31 14.70
N LEU A 77 8.77 14.45 14.18
CA LEU A 77 9.00 13.66 12.98
C LEU A 77 7.98 14.04 11.93
N TYR A 78 8.43 14.19 10.69
CA TYR A 78 7.61 14.53 9.55
C TYR A 78 7.80 13.50 8.46
N ILE A 79 6.73 13.17 7.76
CA ILE A 79 6.74 12.33 6.58
C ILE A 79 6.12 13.08 5.40
N TYR A 80 6.69 12.88 4.22
CA TYR A 80 6.13 13.31 2.95
C TYR A 80 5.90 12.09 2.06
N ILE A 81 4.65 11.92 1.62
CA ILE A 81 4.27 10.87 0.67
C ILE A 81 4.43 11.47 -0.73
N GLY A 82 5.48 11.05 -1.44
CA GLY A 82 5.83 11.53 -2.77
C GLY A 82 4.79 11.15 -3.84
N PRO A 83 4.85 11.79 -5.02
CA PRO A 83 3.95 11.48 -6.14
C PRO A 83 4.16 10.05 -6.70
N ASP A 84 5.31 9.47 -6.44
CA ASP A 84 5.74 8.10 -6.77
C ASP A 84 5.39 7.09 -5.66
N GLY A 85 4.77 7.54 -4.57
CA GLY A 85 4.47 6.73 -3.41
C GLY A 85 5.67 6.46 -2.50
N HIS A 86 6.85 7.01 -2.79
CA HIS A 86 7.97 6.95 -1.84
C HIS A 86 7.67 7.79 -0.60
N ILE A 87 8.02 7.29 0.58
CA ILE A 87 7.89 8.04 1.83
C ILE A 87 9.26 8.59 2.21
N TYR A 88 9.33 9.91 2.28
CA TYR A 88 10.48 10.65 2.76
C TYR A 88 10.23 11.08 4.20
N ASP A 89 11.27 11.08 5.03
CA ASP A 89 11.19 11.50 6.41
C ASP A 89 12.23 12.57 6.78
N ALA A 90 11.86 13.38 7.75
CA ALA A 90 12.73 14.37 8.36
C ALA A 90 12.34 14.55 9.83
N GLU A 91 13.26 15.08 10.62
CA GLU A 91 13.05 15.43 12.02
C GLU A 91 13.48 16.87 12.31
N THR A 92 12.89 17.45 13.34
CA THR A 92 13.42 18.65 14.01
C THR A 92 13.61 18.33 15.48
N LYS A 93 14.74 18.75 16.05
CA LYS A 93 15.05 18.58 17.48
C LYS A 93 15.07 19.92 18.19
N ASN A 94 14.26 20.08 19.23
CA ASN A 94 14.17 21.29 20.06
C ASN A 94 13.99 22.59 19.23
N GLY A 95 13.18 22.53 18.18
CA GLY A 95 12.94 23.67 17.28
C GLY A 95 14.13 24.02 16.37
N GLY A 96 15.16 23.18 16.31
CA GLY A 96 16.27 23.32 15.38
C GLY A 96 15.88 23.06 13.92
N GLY A 97 16.88 23.13 13.04
CA GLY A 97 16.71 22.89 11.61
C GLY A 97 16.16 21.50 11.29
N LEU A 98 15.54 21.41 10.11
CA LEU A 98 15.02 20.16 9.56
C LEU A 98 16.20 19.32 9.04
N LYS A 99 16.29 18.08 9.49
CA LYS A 99 17.35 17.14 9.11
C LYS A 99 16.81 15.73 8.93
N ARG A 100 17.58 14.85 8.30
CA ARG A 100 17.21 13.44 8.18
C ARG A 100 17.26 12.75 9.55
N PRO A 101 16.36 11.80 9.83
CA PRO A 101 16.46 10.99 11.03
C PRO A 101 17.75 10.19 11.04
N ASP A 102 18.47 10.21 12.16
CA ASP A 102 19.57 9.28 12.36
C ASP A 102 19.00 7.85 12.43
N ILE A 103 19.47 6.97 11.55
CA ILE A 103 19.04 5.56 11.45
C ILE A 103 19.24 4.84 12.80
N GLY A 104 20.21 5.27 13.62
CA GLY A 104 20.43 4.75 14.97
C GLY A 104 19.34 5.11 15.98
N GLY A 105 18.47 6.08 15.68
CA GLY A 105 17.39 6.57 16.55
C GLY A 105 16.19 5.63 16.68
N GLY A 106 16.13 4.56 15.89
CA GLY A 106 15.08 3.53 15.97
C GLY A 106 13.76 3.89 15.27
N TYR A 107 13.74 4.98 14.49
CA TYR A 107 12.62 5.39 13.66
C TYR A 107 13.14 5.79 12.28
N SER A 108 12.64 5.15 11.23
CA SER A 108 12.91 5.53 9.85
C SER A 108 11.75 5.06 8.98
N PHE A 109 11.32 5.96 8.10
CA PHE A 109 10.27 5.70 7.13
C PHE A 109 10.82 5.30 5.76
N ALA A 110 12.14 5.24 5.58
CA ALA A 110 12.79 4.87 4.30
C ALA A 110 12.39 3.48 3.79
N ALA A 111 11.98 2.56 4.69
CA ALA A 111 11.52 1.22 4.33
C ALA A 111 10.02 1.15 3.98
N TRP A 112 9.31 2.29 4.03
CA TRP A 112 7.89 2.39 3.73
C TRP A 112 7.66 2.95 2.33
N THR A 113 6.61 2.45 1.68
CA THR A 113 6.10 2.98 0.40
C THR A 113 4.58 2.92 0.40
N LEU A 114 3.94 3.77 -0.39
CA LEU A 114 2.53 3.68 -0.75
C LEU A 114 2.43 3.07 -2.15
N LYS A 115 1.93 1.83 -2.24
CA LYS A 115 1.78 1.10 -3.51
C LYS A 115 0.35 0.63 -3.66
N ASN A 116 -0.22 0.88 -4.83
CA ASN A 116 -1.60 0.51 -5.17
C ASN A 116 -2.60 0.91 -4.07
N GLY A 117 -2.47 2.15 -3.60
CA GLY A 117 -3.28 2.71 -2.53
C GLY A 117 -3.01 2.18 -1.12
N ASN A 118 -2.10 1.22 -0.92
CA ASN A 118 -1.79 0.61 0.38
C ASN A 118 -0.39 0.98 0.88
N PHE A 119 -0.23 1.10 2.20
CA PHE A 119 1.10 1.22 2.78
C PHE A 119 1.79 -0.13 2.76
N VAL A 120 3.08 -0.14 2.42
CA VAL A 120 3.92 -1.34 2.36
C VAL A 120 5.17 -1.10 3.18
N TYR A 121 5.42 -1.96 4.17
CA TYR A 121 6.63 -1.98 4.98
C TYR A 121 7.33 -3.32 4.81
N GLN A 122 8.61 -3.31 4.37
CA GLN A 122 9.38 -4.54 4.14
C GLN A 122 8.61 -5.60 3.32
N ASN A 123 7.98 -5.17 2.22
CA ASN A 123 7.15 -6.00 1.33
C ASN A 123 5.88 -6.60 1.97
N LYS A 124 5.42 -6.05 3.08
CA LYS A 124 4.15 -6.42 3.71
C LYS A 124 3.19 -5.26 3.67
N GLU A 125 2.00 -5.51 3.14
CA GLU A 125 0.91 -4.54 3.16
C GLU A 125 0.48 -4.26 4.60
N CYS A 126 0.23 -2.98 4.86
CA CYS A 126 -0.27 -2.43 6.10
C CYS A 126 -1.60 -1.75 5.79
N SER A 127 -2.59 -2.02 6.63
CA SER A 127 -3.88 -1.33 6.55
C SER A 127 -3.74 0.11 7.01
N TYR A 128 -4.58 1.01 6.52
CA TYR A 128 -4.62 2.38 7.00
C TYR A 128 -6.05 2.92 7.05
N LYS A 129 -6.22 4.00 7.82
CA LYS A 129 -7.44 4.79 7.91
C LYS A 129 -7.07 6.27 7.86
N VAL A 130 -7.90 7.04 7.17
CA VAL A 130 -7.82 8.50 7.15
C VAL A 130 -9.12 9.05 7.72
N ASN A 131 -9.03 9.89 8.75
CA ASN A 131 -10.15 10.58 9.38
C ASN A 131 -9.86 12.08 9.37
N GLY A 132 -10.33 12.78 8.33
CA GLY A 132 -10.00 14.19 8.14
C GLY A 132 -8.48 14.38 7.99
N ASP A 133 -7.88 15.08 8.95
CA ASP A 133 -6.44 15.35 8.99
C ASP A 133 -5.65 14.31 9.79
N GLU A 134 -6.25 13.18 10.17
CA GLU A 134 -5.55 12.09 10.88
C GLU A 134 -5.35 10.88 9.97
N LEU A 135 -4.11 10.38 9.93
CA LEU A 135 -3.72 9.14 9.28
C LEU A 135 -3.31 8.12 10.36
N SER A 136 -3.86 6.91 10.29
CA SER A 136 -3.43 5.77 11.11
C SER A 136 -3.05 4.61 10.20
N VAL A 137 -1.85 4.05 10.38
CA VAL A 137 -1.35 2.91 9.61
C VAL A 137 -1.00 1.79 10.57
N GLU A 138 -1.49 0.58 10.29
CA GLU A 138 -1.34 -0.60 11.13
C GLU A 138 -0.93 -1.82 10.31
N GLY A 139 0.16 -2.46 10.75
CA GLY A 139 0.68 -3.72 10.24
C GLY A 139 1.13 -4.64 11.37
N LYS A 140 1.62 -5.83 11.02
CA LYS A 140 2.10 -6.79 12.02
C LYS A 140 3.38 -6.28 12.70
N ASN A 141 3.27 -5.90 13.97
CA ASN A 141 4.34 -5.34 14.81
C ASN A 141 4.90 -4.00 14.30
N ILE A 142 4.14 -3.28 13.49
CA ILE A 142 4.53 -1.99 12.95
C ILE A 142 3.29 -1.10 12.85
N SER A 143 3.35 0.11 13.37
CA SER A 143 2.25 1.06 13.28
C SER A 143 2.75 2.49 13.39
N PHE A 144 1.99 3.41 12.85
CA PHE A 144 2.16 4.83 13.12
C PHE A 144 0.85 5.59 12.99
N LYS A 145 0.79 6.74 13.66
CA LYS A 145 -0.25 7.75 13.49
C LYS A 145 0.40 9.06 13.12
N ALA A 146 -0.29 9.85 12.30
CA ALA A 146 0.21 11.13 11.87
C ALA A 146 -0.94 12.11 11.65
N LYS A 147 -0.64 13.40 11.78
CA LYS A 147 -1.55 14.50 11.52
C LYS A 147 -1.10 15.26 10.28
N LYS A 148 -2.04 15.62 9.41
CA LYS A 148 -1.76 16.39 8.19
C LYS A 148 -1.26 17.78 8.58
N VAL A 149 -0.17 18.20 7.93
CA VAL A 149 0.43 19.53 8.14
C VAL A 149 0.82 20.15 6.81
N VAL A 150 1.02 21.46 6.81
CA VAL A 150 1.47 22.22 5.62
C VAL A 150 2.94 22.67 5.72
N THR A 151 3.53 22.55 6.92
CA THR A 151 4.93 22.87 7.18
C THR A 151 5.55 21.78 8.05
N PRO A 152 6.78 21.31 7.72
CA PRO A 152 7.57 21.68 6.54
C PRO A 152 6.92 21.23 5.23
N THR A 153 7.36 21.75 4.09
CA THR A 153 6.89 21.30 2.77
C THR A 153 7.51 19.95 2.40
N GLY A 154 6.90 19.23 1.46
CA GLY A 154 7.46 17.97 0.97
C GLY A 154 8.86 18.12 0.35
N GLU A 155 9.13 19.26 -0.28
CA GLU A 155 10.43 19.58 -0.84
C GLU A 155 11.49 19.88 0.24
N GLN A 156 11.10 20.54 1.32
CA GLN A 156 11.98 20.71 2.49
C GLN A 156 12.32 19.36 3.13
N ILE A 157 11.34 18.45 3.27
CA ILE A 157 11.58 17.10 3.81
C ILE A 157 12.54 16.31 2.91
N LYS A 158 12.33 16.32 1.59
CA LYS A 158 13.22 15.65 0.62
C LYS A 158 14.67 16.12 0.69
N ASN A 159 14.83 17.43 0.87
CA ASN A 159 16.12 18.11 0.87
C ASN A 159 16.69 18.34 2.28
N ALA A 160 16.11 17.70 3.32
CA ALA A 160 16.59 17.82 4.68
C ALA A 160 18.07 17.40 4.77
N GLU A 161 18.84 18.16 5.57
CA GLU A 161 20.28 17.95 5.72
C GLU A 161 20.58 16.59 6.38
N GLU A 162 21.73 15.99 6.05
CA GLU A 162 22.24 14.79 6.70
C GLU A 162 22.91 15.10 8.05
#